data_AF-A0A0V1PRY8-F1
#
_entry.id   AF-A0A0V1PRY8-F1
#
_cell.length_a   1.000
_cell.length_b   1.000
_cell.length_c   1.000
_cell.angle_alpha   90.00
_cell.angle_beta   90.00
_cell.angle_gamma   90.00
#
_symmetry.space_group_name_H-M   'P 1'
#
loop_
_entity.id
_entity.type
_entity.pdbx_description
1 polymer ?
#
loop_
_entity_poly.entity_id
_entity_poly.type
_entity_poly.pdbx_seq_one_letter_code
_entity_poly.pdbx_strand_id
1 'polypeptide(L)'
;MSFIPRRIFPNYSLPLSNFKGHHQKALTKFGHLAPQIDLVLEVRDSRAPVSTKNVLFDRVLAQKEKIILYTKKDLSVLKSDLIRKWHDATKEECLFIDARSKGDAQKIIDLVGKRYYAMNPPPPLGLRLMIIGMPNVGKSTLVNTLRNVGYSSKIKGAISGKNRKVAKTGGQPGVTRATSEIIRLSTKPDILVYDTPGVFLPTVKDNETMLALSLIGCVHTSFIDPVIQADYLLYLLNLQDPTGSKYKEYIDHPTNSIDELLYYIALRRNKVGKDNTYDELGMATHWTSLWKQGRQTKYKGLFDLPTILEINGEELQNIFKNERERISGMTVSNKIENSLGEDGTASSKHRKRTAKDRKYDLQNQLFKL
;
A
#
# COMPACT_ATOMS: atom_id res chain seq x y z
N MET A 1 -4.16 40.46 3.69
CA MET A 1 -3.86 39.70 2.45
C MET A 1 -4.33 38.28 2.64
N SER A 2 -4.97 37.66 1.65
CA SER A 2 -5.32 36.23 1.71
C SER A 2 -4.06 35.38 1.59
N PHE A 3 -3.90 34.36 2.44
CA PHE A 3 -2.79 33.43 2.38
C PHE A 3 -2.72 32.70 1.03
N ILE A 4 -1.52 32.50 0.50
CA ILE A 4 -1.28 31.80 -0.77
C ILE A 4 -0.41 30.57 -0.49
N PRO A 5 -0.96 29.34 -0.64
CA PRO A 5 -0.17 28.12 -0.57
C PRO A 5 0.96 28.10 -1.60
N ARG A 6 2.09 27.48 -1.24
CA ARG A 6 3.10 27.09 -2.22
C ARG A 6 2.47 26.22 -3.31
N ARG A 7 2.87 26.43 -4.58
CA ARG A 7 2.43 25.63 -5.74
C ARG A 7 3.44 24.56 -6.14
N ILE A 8 4.68 24.68 -5.66
CA ILE A 8 5.80 23.82 -5.96
C ILE A 8 6.50 23.52 -4.65
N PHE A 9 6.88 22.27 -4.44
CA PHE A 9 7.69 21.87 -3.31
C PHE A 9 9.19 22.00 -3.65
N PRO A 10 10.05 22.46 -2.72
CA PRO A 10 11.48 22.57 -2.98
C PRO A 10 12.10 21.23 -3.40
N ASN A 11 13.04 21.28 -4.34
CA ASN A 11 13.68 20.08 -4.87
C ASN A 11 14.85 19.65 -3.97
N TYR A 12 14.60 18.73 -3.04
CA TYR A 12 15.63 18.16 -2.16
C TYR A 12 16.36 16.98 -2.82
N SER A 13 17.63 16.78 -2.51
CA SER A 13 18.35 15.56 -2.92
C SER A 13 17.97 14.41 -1.98
N LEU A 14 16.98 13.59 -2.37
CA LEU A 14 16.51 12.46 -1.57
C LEU A 14 16.96 11.11 -2.15
N PRO A 15 17.22 10.11 -1.30
CA PRO A 15 17.44 8.75 -1.79
C PRO A 15 16.14 8.20 -2.40
N LEU A 16 16.17 7.76 -3.65
CA LEU A 16 14.99 7.22 -4.36
C LEU A 16 14.92 5.68 -4.36
N SER A 17 15.96 5.00 -3.89
CA SER A 17 16.06 3.53 -3.85
C SER A 17 15.96 2.99 -2.43
N ASN A 18 14.92 2.22 -2.12
CA ASN A 18 14.81 1.49 -0.84
C ASN A 18 14.57 -0.01 -1.06
N PHE A 19 15.03 -0.54 -2.19
CA PHE A 19 14.78 -1.92 -2.58
C PHE A 19 15.83 -2.88 -2.03
N LYS A 20 15.49 -3.49 -0.90
CA LYS A 20 16.29 -4.53 -0.26
C LYS A 20 16.08 -5.89 -0.94
N GLY A 21 17.08 -6.76 -0.86
CA GLY A 21 17.06 -8.08 -1.51
C GLY A 21 15.90 -9.01 -1.11
N HIS A 22 15.22 -8.77 0.00
CA HIS A 22 14.01 -9.51 0.37
C HIS A 22 12.80 -9.17 -0.52
N HIS A 23 12.72 -7.95 -1.09
CA HIS A 23 11.67 -7.59 -2.04
C HIS A 23 11.85 -8.33 -3.39
N GLN A 24 13.10 -8.51 -3.83
CA GLN A 24 13.38 -9.33 -5.02
C GLN A 24 12.94 -10.78 -4.80
N LYS A 25 13.28 -11.37 -3.64
CA LYS A 25 12.85 -12.73 -3.28
C LYS A 25 11.32 -12.86 -3.26
N ALA A 26 10.61 -11.81 -2.82
CA ALA A 26 9.15 -11.79 -2.84
C ALA A 26 8.60 -11.81 -4.28
N LEU A 27 9.11 -10.96 -5.18
CA LEU A 27 8.69 -10.93 -6.58
C LEU A 27 8.93 -12.26 -7.30
N THR A 28 10.11 -12.86 -7.13
CA THR A 28 10.39 -14.19 -7.70
C THR A 28 9.38 -15.22 -7.19
N LYS A 29 9.05 -15.20 -5.89
CA LYS A 29 8.04 -16.09 -5.32
C LYS A 29 6.64 -15.81 -5.85
N PHE A 30 6.28 -14.55 -6.16
CA PHE A 30 4.99 -14.22 -6.76
C PHE A 30 4.86 -14.88 -8.13
N GLY A 31 5.89 -14.82 -8.96
CA GLY A 31 5.90 -15.51 -10.25
C GLY A 31 5.75 -17.02 -10.13
N HIS A 32 6.43 -17.66 -9.17
CA HIS A 32 6.25 -19.11 -8.95
C HIS A 32 4.85 -19.49 -8.44
N LEU A 33 4.22 -18.61 -7.67
CA LEU A 33 2.88 -18.83 -7.14
C LEU A 33 1.79 -18.45 -8.15
N ALA A 34 2.05 -17.52 -9.08
CA ALA A 34 1.07 -17.01 -10.03
C ALA A 34 0.28 -18.11 -10.75
N PRO A 35 0.88 -19.22 -11.25
CA PRO A 35 0.12 -20.31 -11.88
C PRO A 35 -0.89 -21.04 -10.96
N GLN A 36 -0.83 -20.80 -9.65
CA GLN A 36 -1.72 -21.37 -8.63
C GLN A 36 -2.74 -20.34 -8.10
N ILE A 37 -2.65 -19.07 -8.50
CA ILE A 37 -3.55 -18.01 -8.02
C ILE A 37 -4.70 -17.86 -9.00
N ASP A 38 -5.92 -17.83 -8.47
CA ASP A 38 -7.13 -17.61 -9.24
C ASP A 38 -7.49 -16.11 -9.28
N LEU A 39 -7.30 -15.41 -8.15
CA LEU A 39 -7.69 -14.00 -7.99
C LEU A 39 -6.68 -13.23 -7.13
N VAL A 40 -6.41 -11.99 -7.50
CA VAL A 40 -5.48 -11.10 -6.80
C VAL A 40 -6.23 -9.95 -6.15
N LEU A 41 -5.90 -9.67 -4.89
CA LEU A 41 -6.34 -8.47 -4.18
C LEU A 41 -5.17 -7.48 -4.10
N GLU A 42 -5.21 -6.41 -4.89
CA GLU A 42 -4.18 -5.36 -4.88
C GLU A 42 -4.53 -4.30 -3.84
N VAL A 43 -3.72 -4.19 -2.79
CA VAL A 43 -3.98 -3.27 -1.68
C VAL A 43 -3.21 -1.97 -1.85
N ARG A 44 -3.92 -0.85 -1.90
CA ARG A 44 -3.41 0.52 -2.01
C ARG A 44 -3.82 1.35 -0.79
N ASP A 45 -3.02 2.35 -0.40
CA ASP A 45 -3.39 3.25 0.70
C ASP A 45 -4.23 4.40 0.14
N SER A 46 -5.46 4.60 0.64
CA SER A 46 -6.37 5.65 0.14
C SER A 46 -5.82 7.07 0.32
N ARG A 47 -4.79 7.27 1.15
CA ARG A 47 -4.17 8.58 1.32
C ARG A 47 -3.14 8.88 0.22
N ALA A 48 -2.61 7.87 -0.46
CA ALA A 48 -1.69 8.05 -1.58
C ALA A 48 -1.95 6.99 -2.67
N PRO A 49 -3.14 7.01 -3.30
CA PRO A 49 -3.59 5.95 -4.19
C PRO A 49 -2.72 5.79 -5.44
N VAL A 50 -2.13 6.88 -5.97
CA VAL A 50 -1.27 6.85 -7.15
C VAL A 50 0.12 6.36 -6.77
N SER A 51 0.71 6.91 -5.70
CA SER A 51 2.05 6.52 -5.25
C SER A 51 2.13 5.07 -4.76
N THR A 52 1.01 4.48 -4.29
CA THR A 52 0.98 3.10 -3.79
C THR A 52 0.74 2.04 -4.86
N LYS A 53 0.45 2.42 -6.11
CA LYS A 53 0.44 1.47 -7.23
C LYS A 53 1.86 1.01 -7.51
N ASN A 54 2.06 -0.30 -7.55
CA ASN A 54 3.36 -0.89 -7.89
C ASN A 54 3.25 -1.62 -9.23
N VAL A 55 3.76 -0.99 -10.29
CA VAL A 55 3.68 -1.51 -11.66
C VAL A 55 4.48 -2.80 -11.88
N LEU A 56 5.33 -3.23 -10.94
CA LEU A 56 5.98 -4.55 -11.03
C LEU A 56 4.98 -5.68 -10.92
N PHE A 57 3.87 -5.49 -10.21
CA PHE A 57 2.83 -6.50 -10.09
C PHE A 57 2.10 -6.71 -11.41
N ASP A 58 1.92 -5.65 -12.20
CA ASP A 58 1.30 -5.73 -13.51
C ASP A 58 2.09 -6.61 -14.49
N ARG A 59 3.41 -6.77 -14.26
CA ARG A 59 4.24 -7.71 -15.02
C ARG A 59 4.11 -9.14 -14.53
N VAL A 60 4.30 -9.34 -13.22
CA VAL A 60 4.35 -10.70 -12.62
C VAL A 60 2.97 -11.37 -12.59
N LEU A 61 1.90 -10.59 -12.59
CA LEU A 61 0.51 -11.05 -12.46
C LEU A 61 -0.37 -10.51 -13.60
N ALA A 62 0.22 -10.26 -14.79
CA ALA A 62 -0.45 -9.62 -15.93
C ALA A 62 -1.78 -10.27 -16.33
N GLN A 63 -1.84 -11.61 -16.32
CA GLN A 63 -3.01 -12.39 -16.75
C GLN A 63 -3.99 -12.70 -15.62
N LYS A 64 -3.75 -12.18 -14.40
CA LYS A 64 -4.60 -12.49 -13.25
C LYS A 64 -5.69 -11.45 -13.09
N GLU A 65 -6.89 -11.93 -12.80
CA GLU A 65 -7.98 -11.07 -12.36
C GLU A 65 -7.56 -10.35 -11.07
N LYS A 66 -7.81 -9.03 -11.01
CA LYS A 66 -7.43 -8.16 -9.91
C LYS A 66 -8.63 -7.40 -9.38
N ILE A 67 -8.78 -7.35 -8.07
CA ILE A 67 -9.67 -6.42 -7.36
C ILE A 67 -8.78 -5.45 -6.57
N ILE A 68 -9.01 -4.15 -6.76
CA ILE A 68 -8.21 -3.10 -6.11
C ILE A 68 -8.89 -2.68 -4.80
N LEU A 69 -8.16 -2.76 -3.71
CA LEU A 69 -8.63 -2.42 -2.38
C LEU A 69 -7.91 -1.16 -1.87
N TYR A 70 -8.63 -0.04 -1.86
CA TYR A 70 -8.18 1.21 -1.26
C TYR A 70 -8.44 1.17 0.25
N THR A 71 -7.40 0.90 1.04
CA THR A 71 -7.48 0.76 2.50
C THR A 71 -7.37 2.10 3.21
N LYS A 72 -7.60 2.11 4.53
CA LYS A 72 -7.51 3.30 5.39
C LYS A 72 -8.45 4.41 4.93
N LYS A 73 -9.62 4.05 4.41
CA LYS A 73 -10.65 5.02 4.00
C LYS A 73 -11.06 5.95 5.14
N ASP A 74 -10.94 5.48 6.38
CA ASP A 74 -11.21 6.27 7.58
C ASP A 74 -10.20 7.41 7.79
N LEU A 75 -9.01 7.32 7.21
CA LEU A 75 -7.93 8.31 7.30
C LEU A 75 -7.75 9.16 6.04
N SER A 76 -8.55 8.92 5.01
CA SER A 76 -8.44 9.62 3.73
C SER A 76 -9.66 10.52 3.49
N VAL A 77 -9.45 11.57 2.69
CA VAL A 77 -10.50 12.44 2.14
C VAL A 77 -10.72 12.18 0.64
N LEU A 78 -10.22 11.05 0.13
CA LEU A 78 -10.32 10.64 -1.26
C LEU A 78 -11.78 10.56 -1.72
N LYS A 79 -12.08 11.26 -2.81
CA LYS A 79 -13.43 11.32 -3.40
C LYS A 79 -13.74 10.05 -4.18
N SER A 80 -14.90 9.45 -3.92
CA SER A 80 -15.32 8.24 -4.64
C SER A 80 -15.51 8.46 -6.14
N ASP A 81 -15.92 9.67 -6.57
CA ASP A 81 -16.07 10.02 -7.99
C ASP A 81 -14.76 10.05 -8.76
N LEU A 82 -13.67 10.52 -8.13
CA LEU A 82 -12.36 10.56 -8.76
C LEU A 82 -11.87 9.15 -9.09
N ILE A 83 -12.05 8.24 -8.14
CA ILE A 83 -11.63 6.84 -8.28
C ILE A 83 -12.51 6.10 -9.29
N ARG A 84 -13.82 6.38 -9.34
CA ARG A 84 -14.67 5.91 -10.44
C ARG A 84 -14.10 6.33 -11.80
N LYS A 85 -13.86 7.63 -12.00
CA LYS A 85 -13.27 8.16 -13.25
C LYS A 85 -11.94 7.49 -13.62
N TRP A 86 -11.10 7.18 -12.64
CA TRP A 86 -9.82 6.51 -12.87
C TRP A 86 -9.95 5.06 -13.31
N HIS A 87 -10.98 4.34 -12.84
CA HIS A 87 -11.20 2.92 -13.14
C HIS A 87 -12.24 2.66 -14.24
N ASP A 88 -13.06 3.65 -14.62
CA ASP A 88 -14.06 3.50 -15.69
C ASP A 88 -13.42 3.09 -17.02
N ALA A 89 -12.24 3.66 -17.33
CA ALA A 89 -11.50 3.35 -18.55
C ALA A 89 -10.85 1.94 -18.53
N THR A 90 -10.38 1.48 -17.37
CA THR A 90 -9.71 0.17 -17.24
C THR A 90 -10.66 -0.96 -16.88
N LYS A 91 -11.91 -0.65 -16.50
CA LYS A 91 -12.91 -1.58 -15.96
C LYS A 91 -12.39 -2.43 -14.80
N GLU A 92 -11.41 -1.91 -14.06
CA GLU A 92 -10.87 -2.56 -12.87
C GLU A 92 -11.88 -2.41 -11.72
N GLU A 93 -12.29 -3.52 -11.10
CA GLU A 93 -13.14 -3.47 -9.92
C GLU A 93 -12.36 -2.95 -8.71
N CYS A 94 -12.90 -1.96 -8.01
CA CYS A 94 -12.26 -1.38 -6.83
C CYS A 94 -13.22 -1.19 -5.65
N LEU A 95 -12.69 -1.25 -4.43
CA LEU A 95 -13.43 -1.03 -3.19
C LEU A 95 -12.65 -0.15 -2.21
N PHE A 96 -13.38 0.73 -1.50
CA PHE A 96 -12.85 1.48 -0.37
C PHE A 96 -13.16 0.78 0.94
N ILE A 97 -12.11 0.47 1.70
CA ILE A 97 -12.23 -0.34 2.91
C ILE A 97 -11.46 0.26 4.09
N ASP A 98 -11.95 -0.01 5.29
CA ASP A 98 -11.11 -0.05 6.48
C ASP A 98 -10.74 -1.51 6.71
N ALA A 99 -9.44 -1.84 6.64
CA ALA A 99 -8.94 -3.20 6.84
C ALA A 99 -9.24 -3.77 8.24
N ARG A 100 -9.66 -2.93 9.20
CA ARG A 100 -10.09 -3.31 10.55
C ARG A 100 -11.60 -3.56 10.65
N SER A 101 -12.37 -3.08 9.67
CA SER A 101 -13.84 -3.18 9.66
C SER A 101 -14.28 -4.60 9.32
N LYS A 102 -15.04 -5.22 10.23
CA LYS A 102 -15.67 -6.53 9.96
C LYS A 102 -16.68 -6.45 8.81
N GLY A 103 -17.41 -5.33 8.71
CA GLY A 103 -18.40 -5.13 7.64
C GLY A 103 -17.75 -5.04 6.26
N ASP A 104 -16.62 -4.34 6.13
CA ASP A 104 -15.89 -4.29 4.86
C ASP A 104 -15.24 -5.63 4.53
N ALA A 105 -14.71 -6.34 5.54
CA ALA A 105 -14.18 -7.69 5.35
C ALA A 105 -15.26 -8.69 4.89
N GLN A 106 -16.49 -8.59 5.42
CA GLN A 106 -17.61 -9.41 4.95
C GLN A 106 -17.92 -9.11 3.48
N LYS A 107 -18.01 -7.83 3.08
CA LYS A 107 -18.22 -7.43 1.69
C LYS A 107 -17.17 -8.02 0.74
N ILE A 108 -15.90 -8.05 1.17
CA ILE A 108 -14.81 -8.66 0.38
C ILE A 108 -14.99 -10.17 0.27
N ILE A 109 -15.32 -10.87 1.36
CA ILE A 109 -15.57 -12.31 1.34
C ILE A 109 -16.74 -12.64 0.41
N ASP A 110 -17.82 -11.87 0.47
CA ASP A 110 -18.99 -12.05 -0.40
C ASP A 110 -18.63 -11.80 -1.86
N LEU A 111 -17.84 -10.76 -2.16
CA LEU A 111 -17.36 -10.48 -3.51
C LEU A 111 -16.49 -11.61 -4.05
N VAL A 112 -15.51 -12.07 -3.28
CA VAL A 112 -14.65 -13.22 -3.67
C VAL A 112 -15.49 -14.49 -3.82
N GLY A 113 -16.48 -14.70 -2.95
CA GLY A 113 -17.42 -15.82 -3.04
C GLY A 113 -18.23 -15.79 -4.34
N LYS A 114 -18.72 -14.62 -4.75
CA LYS A 114 -19.38 -14.45 -6.06
C LYS A 114 -18.45 -14.80 -7.22
N ARG A 115 -17.18 -14.37 -7.17
CA ARG A 115 -16.16 -14.72 -8.18
C ARG A 115 -15.93 -16.23 -8.25
N TYR A 116 -15.86 -16.90 -7.10
CA TYR A 116 -15.75 -18.37 -7.05
C TYR A 116 -16.92 -19.07 -7.74
N TYR A 117 -18.16 -18.67 -7.44
CA TYR A 117 -19.34 -19.30 -8.04
C TYR A 117 -19.56 -18.94 -9.51
N ALA A 118 -18.95 -17.85 -10.00
CA ALA A 118 -18.98 -17.47 -11.41
C ALA A 118 -17.98 -18.27 -12.27
N MET A 119 -16.99 -18.94 -11.67
CA MET A 119 -16.06 -19.81 -12.39
C MET A 119 -16.75 -21.12 -12.77
N ASN A 120 -16.52 -21.62 -13.99
CA ASN A 120 -17.13 -22.85 -14.48
C ASN A 120 -16.07 -23.82 -15.06
N PRO A 121 -15.81 -24.98 -14.42
CA PRO A 121 -16.29 -25.35 -13.09
C PRO A 121 -15.63 -24.51 -11.98
N PRO A 122 -16.26 -24.35 -10.80
CA PRO A 122 -15.61 -23.75 -9.66
C PRO A 122 -14.35 -24.53 -9.26
N PRO A 123 -13.27 -23.86 -8.80
CA PRO A 123 -12.06 -24.55 -8.34
C PRO A 123 -12.38 -25.62 -7.28
N PRO A 124 -12.07 -26.91 -7.53
CA PRO A 124 -12.48 -28.01 -6.65
C PRO A 124 -11.75 -27.99 -5.30
N LEU A 125 -10.53 -27.42 -5.26
CA LEU A 125 -9.70 -27.27 -4.06
C LEU A 125 -9.84 -25.89 -3.40
N GLY A 126 -10.92 -25.16 -3.73
CA GLY A 126 -11.15 -23.80 -3.26
C GLY A 126 -10.43 -22.73 -4.07
N LEU A 127 -10.85 -21.48 -3.87
CA LEU A 127 -10.31 -20.31 -4.55
C LEU A 127 -9.01 -19.87 -3.88
N ARG A 128 -7.93 -19.77 -4.66
CA ARG A 128 -6.61 -19.33 -4.20
C ARG A 128 -6.40 -17.85 -4.50
N LEU A 129 -6.33 -17.06 -3.43
CA LEU A 129 -6.08 -15.62 -3.42
C LEU A 129 -4.60 -15.30 -3.20
N MET A 130 -4.16 -14.21 -3.81
CA MET A 130 -2.93 -13.52 -3.40
C MET A 130 -3.23 -12.07 -3.04
N ILE A 131 -2.82 -11.65 -1.84
CA ILE A 131 -2.90 -10.24 -1.43
C ILE A 131 -1.54 -9.59 -1.66
N ILE A 132 -1.50 -8.56 -2.50
CA ILE A 132 -0.28 -7.83 -2.89
C ILE A 132 -0.40 -6.34 -2.56
N GLY A 133 0.71 -5.60 -2.62
CA GLY A 133 0.74 -4.17 -2.33
C GLY A 133 2.04 -3.70 -1.70
N MET A 134 2.27 -2.38 -1.69
CA MET A 134 3.41 -1.73 -1.03
C MET A 134 3.49 -2.09 0.47
N PRO A 135 4.65 -1.99 1.15
CA PRO A 135 4.74 -2.13 2.60
C PRO A 135 3.71 -1.26 3.35
N ASN A 136 3.21 -1.70 4.50
CA ASN A 136 2.35 -0.89 5.40
C ASN A 136 1.03 -0.31 4.85
N VAL A 137 0.60 -0.71 3.65
CA VAL A 137 -0.75 -0.43 3.12
C VAL A 137 -1.87 -1.19 3.83
N GLY A 138 -1.57 -2.06 4.80
CA GLY A 138 -2.57 -2.74 5.62
C GLY A 138 -2.89 -4.20 5.26
N LYS A 139 -2.09 -4.85 4.39
CA LYS A 139 -2.26 -6.26 3.99
C LYS A 139 -2.42 -7.23 5.16
N SER A 140 -1.49 -7.25 6.11
CA SER A 140 -1.55 -8.16 7.27
C SER A 140 -2.76 -7.90 8.16
N THR A 141 -3.19 -6.64 8.29
CA THR A 141 -4.41 -6.28 9.03
C THR A 141 -5.62 -6.85 8.30
N LEU A 142 -5.70 -6.67 6.98
CA LEU A 142 -6.76 -7.19 6.14
C LEU A 142 -6.87 -8.73 6.24
N VAL A 143 -5.76 -9.45 6.08
CA VAL A 143 -5.70 -10.92 6.22
C VAL A 143 -6.28 -11.38 7.56
N ASN A 144 -5.85 -10.76 8.65
CA ASN A 144 -6.33 -11.12 9.99
C ASN A 144 -7.83 -10.84 10.15
N THR A 145 -8.34 -9.72 9.65
CA THR A 145 -9.76 -9.37 9.72
C THR A 145 -10.60 -10.30 8.85
N LEU A 146 -10.19 -10.58 7.60
CA LEU A 146 -10.86 -11.52 6.70
C LEU A 146 -10.96 -12.91 7.34
N ARG A 147 -9.87 -13.42 7.90
CA ARG A 147 -9.88 -14.70 8.60
C ARG A 147 -10.84 -14.69 9.78
N ASN A 148 -10.81 -13.63 10.60
CA ASN A 148 -11.72 -13.54 11.74
C ASN A 148 -13.19 -13.56 11.33
N VAL A 149 -13.54 -12.90 10.23
CA VAL A 149 -14.92 -12.86 9.72
C VAL A 149 -15.32 -14.19 9.08
N GLY A 150 -14.51 -14.73 8.17
CA GLY A 150 -14.85 -15.96 7.45
C GLY A 150 -14.91 -17.23 8.33
N TYR A 151 -14.31 -17.21 9.52
CA TYR A 151 -14.45 -18.27 10.54
C TYR A 151 -15.45 -17.97 11.67
N SER A 152 -15.93 -16.73 11.84
CA SER A 152 -16.83 -16.40 12.96
C SER A 152 -18.16 -17.17 12.91
N SER A 153 -18.54 -17.75 11.77
CA SER A 153 -19.73 -18.61 11.65
C SER A 153 -19.58 -20.00 12.29
N LYS A 154 -18.37 -20.44 12.66
CA LYS A 154 -18.13 -21.81 13.19
C LYS A 154 -17.76 -21.88 14.68
N ILE A 155 -17.54 -20.76 15.36
CA ILE A 155 -17.13 -20.74 16.77
C ILE A 155 -18.23 -20.12 17.64
N LYS A 156 -19.42 -20.74 17.64
CA LYS A 156 -20.35 -20.63 18.76
C LYS A 156 -19.98 -21.72 19.78
N GLY A 157 -18.85 -21.56 20.48
CA GLY A 157 -18.43 -22.55 21.50
C GLY A 157 -16.95 -22.66 21.88
N ALA A 158 -16.01 -21.93 21.26
CA ALA A 158 -14.63 -21.97 21.78
C ALA A 158 -14.52 -21.16 23.08
N ILE A 159 -13.96 -21.81 24.09
CA ILE A 159 -13.74 -21.34 25.47
C ILE A 159 -12.77 -20.13 25.54
N SER A 160 -12.19 -19.72 24.41
CA SER A 160 -11.39 -18.50 24.29
C SER A 160 -11.84 -17.68 23.08
N GLY A 161 -12.59 -16.60 23.32
CA GLY A 161 -13.16 -15.72 22.28
C GLY A 161 -12.17 -14.91 21.44
N LYS A 162 -10.86 -15.26 21.45
CA LYS A 162 -9.82 -14.58 20.66
C LYS A 162 -9.27 -15.52 19.59
N ASN A 163 -9.70 -15.30 18.35
CA ASN A 163 -9.02 -15.86 17.18
C ASN A 163 -7.56 -15.37 17.16
N ARG A 164 -6.60 -16.29 17.26
CA ARG A 164 -5.16 -15.99 17.21
C ARG A 164 -4.81 -15.32 15.88
N LYS A 165 -4.09 -14.20 15.93
CA LYS A 165 -3.56 -13.51 14.75
C LYS A 165 -2.61 -14.44 13.97
N VAL A 166 -2.78 -14.50 12.66
CA VAL A 166 -1.97 -15.37 11.79
C VAL A 166 -0.86 -14.57 11.11
N ALA A 167 -1.16 -13.33 10.69
CA ALA A 167 -0.16 -12.43 10.12
C ALA A 167 0.37 -11.44 11.18
N LYS A 168 1.70 -11.23 11.24
CA LYS A 168 2.30 -10.19 12.09
C LYS A 168 1.95 -8.79 11.57
N THR A 169 1.56 -7.90 12.46
CA THR A 169 1.16 -6.51 12.16
C THR A 169 2.04 -5.51 12.89
N GLY A 170 2.52 -4.46 12.21
CA GLY A 170 3.28 -3.36 12.82
C GLY A 170 3.39 -2.17 11.87
N GLY A 171 3.73 -0.99 12.39
CA GLY A 171 3.80 0.26 11.63
C GLY A 171 5.13 0.49 10.90
N GLN A 172 6.15 -0.35 11.14
CA GLN A 172 7.45 -0.27 10.48
C GLN A 172 7.52 -1.21 9.27
N PRO A 173 8.11 -0.79 8.14
CA PRO A 173 8.21 -1.65 6.97
C PRO A 173 9.11 -2.86 7.23
N GLY A 174 8.78 -3.99 6.61
CA GLY A 174 9.53 -5.23 6.78
C GLY A 174 9.20 -6.02 8.06
N VAL A 175 8.01 -5.82 8.64
CA VAL A 175 7.49 -6.67 9.75
C VAL A 175 7.12 -8.07 9.24
N THR A 176 6.47 -8.17 8.08
CA THR A 176 6.25 -9.44 7.38
C THR A 176 7.49 -9.75 6.53
N ARG A 177 8.37 -10.64 7.02
CA ARG A 177 9.64 -10.99 6.35
C ARG A 177 9.63 -12.34 5.62
N ALA A 178 8.68 -13.21 5.96
CA ALA A 178 8.50 -14.51 5.34
C ALA A 178 7.09 -14.63 4.77
N THR A 179 7.00 -15.17 3.56
CA THR A 179 5.77 -15.67 2.93
C THR A 179 5.46 -17.02 3.57
N SER A 180 4.91 -16.99 4.77
CA SER A 180 4.64 -18.19 5.55
C SER A 180 3.17 -18.56 5.43
N GLU A 181 2.93 -19.72 4.82
CA GLU A 181 1.70 -20.52 4.90
C GLU A 181 0.48 -20.00 4.13
N ILE A 182 -0.21 -20.94 3.49
CA ILE A 182 -1.54 -20.72 2.92
C ILE A 182 -2.49 -20.56 4.09
N ILE A 183 -3.15 -19.40 4.17
CA ILE A 183 -4.12 -19.10 5.21
C ILE A 183 -5.49 -19.33 4.62
N ARG A 184 -6.23 -20.30 5.15
CA ARG A 184 -7.65 -20.43 4.82
C ARG A 184 -8.41 -19.25 5.44
N LEU A 185 -9.32 -18.64 4.68
CA LEU A 185 -10.10 -17.45 5.06
C LEU A 185 -11.58 -17.80 5.27
N SER A 186 -12.15 -18.65 4.40
CA SER A 186 -13.53 -19.11 4.45
C SER A 186 -13.60 -20.61 4.15
N THR A 187 -14.68 -21.26 4.57
CA THR A 187 -14.95 -22.68 4.28
C THR A 187 -16.16 -22.91 3.37
N LYS A 188 -16.93 -21.84 3.07
CA LYS A 188 -18.11 -21.86 2.20
C LYS A 188 -18.21 -20.52 1.43
N PRO A 189 -17.71 -20.44 0.19
CA PRO A 189 -16.83 -21.41 -0.47
C PRO A 189 -15.46 -21.48 0.21
N ASP A 190 -14.67 -22.50 -0.11
CA ASP A 190 -13.31 -22.59 0.40
C ASP A 190 -12.44 -21.51 -0.23
N ILE A 191 -11.87 -20.62 0.60
CA ILE A 191 -11.05 -19.50 0.15
C ILE A 191 -9.71 -19.58 0.89
N LEU A 192 -8.63 -19.67 0.13
CA LEU A 192 -7.25 -19.79 0.60
C LEU A 192 -6.49 -18.53 0.20
N VAL A 193 -5.65 -17.97 1.06
CA VAL A 193 -4.83 -16.80 0.73
C VAL A 193 -3.36 -17.05 1.00
N TYR A 194 -2.52 -16.68 0.04
CA TYR A 194 -1.08 -16.55 0.26
C TYR A 194 -0.80 -15.17 0.88
N ASP A 195 -0.39 -15.14 2.15
CA ASP A 195 0.10 -13.90 2.76
C ASP A 195 1.48 -13.56 2.18
N THR A 196 1.61 -12.33 1.67
CA THR A 196 2.83 -11.88 1.02
C THR A 196 3.45 -10.65 1.69
N PRO A 197 4.79 -10.61 1.81
CA PRO A 197 5.46 -9.42 2.29
C PRO A 197 5.19 -8.26 1.32
N GLY A 198 5.14 -7.04 1.85
CA GLY A 198 5.06 -5.87 0.98
C GLY A 198 6.29 -5.76 0.08
N VAL A 199 6.04 -5.46 -1.20
CA VAL A 199 7.11 -5.26 -2.19
C VAL A 199 7.19 -3.77 -2.48
N PHE A 200 8.33 -3.16 -2.16
CA PHE A 200 8.65 -1.79 -2.54
C PHE A 200 9.17 -1.75 -3.98
N LEU A 201 9.17 -0.59 -4.64
CA LEU A 201 9.78 -0.43 -5.96
C LEU A 201 11.32 -0.39 -5.88
N PRO A 202 12.05 -0.91 -6.90
CA PRO A 202 13.52 -0.79 -7.03
C PRO A 202 14.01 0.63 -6.80
N THR A 203 13.45 1.56 -7.56
CA THR A 203 13.55 3.00 -7.37
C THR A 203 12.17 3.59 -7.60
N VAL A 204 11.83 4.63 -6.84
CA VAL A 204 10.64 5.44 -7.13
C VAL A 204 10.97 6.47 -8.22
N LYS A 205 9.95 7.02 -8.87
CA LYS A 205 10.10 7.96 -9.99
C LYS A 205 10.65 9.33 -9.60
N ASP A 206 10.25 9.87 -8.46
CA ASP A 206 10.52 11.25 -8.06
C ASP A 206 10.49 11.44 -6.53
N ASN A 207 10.96 12.61 -6.10
CA ASN A 207 11.02 13.01 -4.69
C ASN A 207 9.63 13.07 -4.04
N GLU A 208 8.63 13.60 -4.75
CA GLU A 208 7.26 13.72 -4.25
C GLU A 208 6.66 12.35 -3.93
N THR A 209 6.93 11.35 -4.77
CA THR A 209 6.52 9.96 -4.56
C THR A 209 7.24 9.35 -3.36
N MET A 210 8.54 9.60 -3.19
CA MET A 210 9.29 9.15 -2.01
C MET A 210 8.71 9.75 -0.73
N LEU A 211 8.44 11.05 -0.73
CA LEU A 211 7.87 11.78 0.41
C LEU A 211 6.45 11.29 0.71
N ALA A 212 5.60 11.12 -0.29
CA ALA A 212 4.25 10.54 -0.15
C ALA A 212 4.29 9.15 0.50
N LEU A 213 5.15 8.26 -0.04
CA LEU A 213 5.36 6.90 0.49
C LEU A 213 5.90 6.93 1.93
N SER A 214 6.74 7.90 2.26
CA SER A 214 7.26 8.10 3.61
C SER A 214 6.16 8.56 4.59
N LEU A 215 5.25 9.44 4.17
CA LEU A 215 4.11 9.93 4.95
C LEU A 215 3.06 8.87 5.24
N ILE A 216 2.92 7.85 4.39
CA ILE A 216 2.06 6.70 4.69
C ILE A 216 2.79 5.57 5.43
N GLY A 217 4.10 5.71 5.65
CA GLY A 217 4.95 4.78 6.37
C GLY A 217 5.45 3.59 5.54
N CYS A 218 5.43 3.65 4.20
CA CYS A 218 6.02 2.59 3.35
C CYS A 218 7.55 2.54 3.46
N VAL A 219 8.16 3.63 3.90
CA VAL A 219 9.61 3.82 4.01
C VAL A 219 10.00 3.92 5.48
N HIS A 220 11.20 3.46 5.83
CA HIS A 220 11.70 3.54 7.20
C HIS A 220 11.90 5.00 7.63
N THR A 221 11.66 5.30 8.91
CA THR A 221 11.65 6.69 9.42
C THR A 221 13.00 7.39 9.31
N SER A 222 14.11 6.65 9.31
CA SER A 222 15.46 7.20 9.18
C SER A 222 15.88 7.54 7.75
N PHE A 223 15.02 7.29 6.76
CA PHE A 223 15.40 7.36 5.35
C PHE A 223 15.24 8.76 4.75
N ILE A 224 14.37 9.56 5.35
CA ILE A 224 14.05 10.92 4.93
C ILE A 224 14.19 11.80 6.16
N ASP A 225 14.77 12.98 5.97
CA ASP A 225 14.85 13.98 7.02
C ASP A 225 13.45 14.32 7.58
N PRO A 226 13.24 14.25 8.90
CA PRO A 226 11.94 14.53 9.51
C PRO A 226 11.38 15.91 9.18
N VAL A 227 12.22 16.94 9.08
CA VAL A 227 11.82 18.33 8.81
C VAL A 227 11.36 18.46 7.36
N ILE A 228 12.10 17.89 6.40
CA ILE A 228 11.67 17.85 4.99
C ILE A 228 10.32 17.13 4.86
N GLN A 229 10.13 16.01 5.55
CA GLN A 229 8.88 15.28 5.54
C GLN A 229 7.72 16.07 6.18
N ALA A 230 8.00 16.80 7.27
CA ALA A 230 7.06 17.66 7.95
C ALA A 230 6.65 18.86 7.07
N ASP A 231 7.61 19.45 6.36
CA ASP A 231 7.38 20.53 5.42
C ASP A 231 6.54 20.08 4.22
N TYR A 232 6.83 18.89 3.68
CA TYR A 232 6.04 18.30 2.61
C TYR A 232 4.60 18.06 3.04
N LEU A 233 4.38 17.59 4.27
CA LEU A 233 3.05 17.47 4.82
C LEU A 233 2.34 18.82 4.91
N LEU A 234 3.00 19.87 5.45
CA LEU A 234 2.43 21.22 5.49
C LEU A 234 2.05 21.73 4.09
N TYR A 235 2.94 21.57 3.12
CA TYR A 235 2.70 21.88 1.71
C TYR A 235 1.42 21.24 1.19
N LEU A 236 1.27 19.92 1.35
CA LEU A 236 0.09 19.19 0.87
C LEU A 236 -1.19 19.56 1.61
N LEU A 237 -1.11 19.89 2.90
CA LEU A 237 -2.28 20.35 3.66
C LEU A 237 -2.75 21.72 3.19
N ASN A 238 -1.83 22.66 2.93
CA ASN A 238 -2.17 23.98 2.42
C ASN A 238 -2.79 23.91 1.01
N LEU A 239 -2.37 22.96 0.17
CA LEU A 239 -2.99 22.72 -1.13
C LEU A 239 -4.43 22.19 -1.02
N GLN A 240 -4.71 21.37 -0.01
CA GLN A 240 -6.04 20.82 0.25
C GLN A 240 -6.96 21.81 0.97
N ASP A 241 -6.39 22.64 1.84
CA ASP A 241 -7.10 23.63 2.66
C ASP A 241 -6.19 24.84 2.96
N PRO A 242 -6.30 25.91 2.16
CA PRO A 242 -5.51 27.13 2.34
C PRO A 242 -5.81 27.91 3.62
N THR A 243 -6.89 27.59 4.34
CA THR A 243 -7.27 28.32 5.56
C THR A 243 -6.39 27.99 6.76
N GLY A 244 -5.59 26.93 6.68
CA GLY A 244 -4.79 26.42 7.80
C GLY A 244 -5.60 25.68 8.86
N SER A 245 -6.88 25.36 8.59
CA SER A 245 -7.77 24.74 9.59
C SER A 245 -7.25 23.38 10.10
N LYS A 246 -6.42 22.70 9.29
CA LYS A 246 -5.79 21.41 9.61
C LYS A 246 -4.74 21.47 10.71
N TYR A 247 -4.18 22.64 11.00
CA TYR A 247 -3.16 22.84 12.03
C TYR A 247 -3.46 24.02 12.96
N LYS A 248 -4.70 24.54 12.92
CA LYS A 248 -5.16 25.70 13.71
C LYS A 248 -5.06 25.57 15.23
N GLU A 249 -4.90 24.34 15.72
CA GLU A 249 -4.70 24.09 17.15
C GLU A 249 -3.30 24.54 17.63
N TYR A 250 -2.35 24.64 16.70
CA TYR A 250 -0.98 25.02 16.97
C TYR A 250 -0.77 26.51 16.73
N ILE A 251 -1.15 26.99 15.53
CA ILE A 251 -0.97 28.36 15.04
C ILE A 251 -2.32 28.90 14.56
N ASP A 252 -2.64 30.16 14.86
CA ASP A 252 -3.96 30.76 14.59
C ASP A 252 -4.11 31.34 13.18
N HIS A 253 -3.07 31.25 12.35
CA HIS A 253 -3.03 31.70 10.97
C HIS A 253 -2.35 30.66 10.07
N PRO A 254 -2.67 30.63 8.77
CA PRO A 254 -2.00 29.74 7.82
C PRO A 254 -0.54 30.17 7.57
N THR A 255 0.35 29.20 7.38
CA THR A 255 1.78 29.45 7.11
C THR A 255 2.34 28.49 6.06
N ASN A 256 3.35 28.96 5.30
CA ASN A 256 4.20 28.12 4.45
C ASN A 256 5.55 27.78 5.12
N SER A 257 5.84 28.37 6.28
CA SER A 257 7.08 28.15 7.03
C SER A 257 6.92 26.93 7.93
N ILE A 258 7.70 25.88 7.65
CA ILE A 258 7.73 24.72 8.52
C ILE A 258 8.33 25.07 9.88
N ASP A 259 9.36 25.91 9.92
CA ASP A 259 10.04 26.32 11.15
C ASP A 259 9.09 27.03 12.12
N GLU A 260 8.22 27.88 11.57
CA GLU A 260 7.18 28.57 12.33
C GLU A 260 6.16 27.57 12.89
N LEU A 261 5.65 26.67 12.07
CA LEU A 261 4.70 25.66 12.51
C LEU A 261 5.30 24.75 13.60
N LEU A 262 6.54 24.30 13.42
CA LEU A 262 7.23 23.44 14.40
C LEU A 262 7.47 24.17 15.73
N TYR A 263 7.79 25.46 15.69
CA TYR A 263 7.91 26.29 16.88
C TYR A 263 6.57 26.39 17.64
N TYR A 264 5.45 26.66 16.95
CA TYR A 264 4.14 26.70 17.60
C TYR A 264 3.68 25.34 18.12
N ILE A 265 4.03 24.25 17.44
CA ILE A 265 3.83 22.89 17.95
C ILE A 265 4.63 22.68 19.25
N ALA A 266 5.90 23.13 19.30
CA ALA A 266 6.72 23.05 20.50
C ALA A 266 6.12 23.87 21.66
N LEU A 267 5.65 25.10 21.38
CA LEU A 267 5.00 25.98 22.34
C LEU A 267 3.76 25.32 22.95
N ARG A 268 2.83 24.83 22.12
CA ARG A 268 1.61 24.15 22.60
C ARG A 268 1.91 22.89 23.41
N ARG A 269 3.06 22.27 23.19
CA ARG A 269 3.50 21.07 23.90
C ARG A 269 4.34 21.38 25.14
N ASN A 270 4.57 22.65 25.47
CA ASN A 270 5.49 23.09 26.53
C ASN A 270 6.90 22.48 26.36
N LYS A 271 7.42 22.50 25.13
CA LYS A 271 8.73 21.94 24.74
C LYS A 271 9.72 23.00 24.24
N VAL A 272 9.45 24.27 24.51
CA VAL A 272 10.38 25.38 24.24
C VAL A 272 11.19 25.68 25.50
N GLY A 273 12.51 25.77 25.35
CA GLY A 273 13.46 26.12 26.40
C GLY A 273 13.39 27.60 26.79
N LYS A 274 14.09 27.97 27.87
CA LYS A 274 14.15 29.37 28.34
C LYS A 274 14.85 30.30 27.34
N ASP A 275 15.72 29.73 26.51
CA ASP A 275 16.48 30.38 25.42
C ASP A 275 15.72 30.35 24.08
N ASN A 276 14.44 30.00 24.10
CA ASN A 276 13.58 29.88 22.92
C ASN A 276 13.98 28.75 21.93
N THR A 277 14.81 27.79 22.37
CA THR A 277 15.18 26.61 21.56
C THR A 277 14.21 25.44 21.74
N TYR A 278 14.15 24.52 20.77
CA TYR A 278 13.34 23.31 20.85
C TYR A 278 13.93 22.17 20.02
N ASP A 279 13.53 20.93 20.31
CA ASP A 279 13.89 19.74 19.53
C ASP A 279 13.11 19.70 18.21
N GLU A 280 13.70 20.29 17.17
CA GLU A 280 13.11 20.41 15.84
C GLU A 280 12.78 19.04 15.22
N LEU A 281 13.74 18.11 15.23
CA LEU A 281 13.56 16.77 14.68
C LEU A 281 12.46 15.99 15.42
N GLY A 282 12.40 16.13 16.74
CA GLY A 282 11.34 15.56 17.57
C GLY A 282 9.97 16.15 17.26
N MET A 283 9.86 17.47 17.04
CA MET A 283 8.60 18.12 16.68
C MET A 283 8.14 17.74 15.28
N ALA A 284 9.05 17.68 14.31
CA ALA A 284 8.76 17.24 12.95
C ALA A 284 8.29 15.77 12.91
N THR A 285 8.96 14.90 13.68
CA THR A 285 8.54 13.50 13.85
C THR A 285 7.17 13.42 14.52
N HIS A 286 6.94 14.21 15.57
CA HIS A 286 5.65 14.27 16.24
C HIS A 286 4.54 14.67 15.28
N TRP A 287 4.72 15.78 14.57
CA TRP A 287 3.80 16.31 13.58
C TRP A 287 3.41 15.25 12.54
N THR A 288 4.39 14.69 11.85
CA THR A 288 4.14 13.68 10.81
C THR A 288 3.51 12.41 11.38
N SER A 289 3.82 12.03 12.63
CA SER A 289 3.25 10.84 13.28
C SER A 289 1.74 10.93 13.52
N LEU A 290 1.20 12.14 13.77
CA LEU A 290 -0.23 12.37 13.98
C LEU A 290 -1.02 11.97 12.72
N TRP A 291 -0.54 12.39 11.56
CA TRP A 291 -1.12 12.13 10.24
C TRP A 291 -0.85 10.71 9.74
N LYS A 292 0.33 10.15 10.04
CA LYS A 292 0.65 8.75 9.76
C LYS A 292 -0.29 7.79 10.45
N GLN A 293 -0.53 8.00 11.75
CA GLN A 293 -1.32 7.10 12.59
C GLN A 293 -2.82 7.40 12.53
N GLY A 294 -3.21 8.65 12.34
CA GLY A 294 -4.61 9.05 12.18
C GLY A 294 -5.50 8.70 13.38
N ARG A 295 -4.95 8.72 14.61
CA ARG A 295 -5.69 8.27 15.81
C ARG A 295 -6.92 9.13 16.13
N GLN A 296 -6.88 10.41 15.76
CA GLN A 296 -8.00 11.33 15.90
C GLN A 296 -8.63 11.57 14.53
N THR A 297 -9.96 11.73 14.51
CA THR A 297 -10.76 11.89 13.28
C THR A 297 -10.39 13.14 12.47
N LYS A 298 -9.69 14.11 13.05
CA LYS A 298 -9.23 15.32 12.36
C LYS A 298 -8.03 15.10 11.42
N TYR A 299 -7.19 14.10 11.71
CA TYR A 299 -5.97 13.81 10.94
C TYR A 299 -6.30 12.92 9.73
N LYS A 300 -7.02 13.50 8.78
CA LYS A 300 -7.36 12.89 7.49
C LYS A 300 -6.94 13.78 6.34
N GLY A 301 -6.31 13.18 5.34
CA GLY A 301 -5.77 13.91 4.19
C GLY A 301 -5.27 12.99 3.09
N LEU A 302 -4.93 13.61 1.96
CA LEU A 302 -4.23 13.02 0.84
C LEU A 302 -2.76 13.43 0.89
N PHE A 303 -1.88 12.54 0.43
CA PHE A 303 -0.43 12.66 0.53
C PHE A 303 0.31 12.48 -0.81
N ASP A 304 -0.40 12.32 -1.93
CA ASP A 304 0.18 12.39 -3.26
C ASP A 304 -0.46 13.48 -4.12
N LEU A 305 0.40 14.24 -4.80
CA LEU A 305 0.01 15.44 -5.54
C LEU A 305 -1.00 15.17 -6.67
N PRO A 306 -0.86 14.11 -7.50
CA PRO A 306 -1.84 13.82 -8.55
C PRO A 306 -3.28 13.68 -8.03
N THR A 307 -3.45 13.07 -6.85
CA THR A 307 -4.77 12.91 -6.25
C THR A 307 -5.33 14.22 -5.72
N ILE A 308 -4.47 15.06 -5.11
CA ILE A 308 -4.87 16.39 -4.61
C ILE A 308 -5.27 17.32 -5.75
N LEU A 309 -4.59 17.23 -6.88
CA LEU A 309 -4.90 17.98 -8.10
C LEU A 309 -6.08 17.40 -8.89
N GLU A 310 -6.64 16.27 -8.44
CA GLU A 310 -7.78 15.59 -9.08
C GLU A 310 -7.56 15.33 -10.58
N ILE A 311 -6.35 14.86 -10.93
CA ILE A 311 -5.99 14.55 -12.32
C ILE A 311 -7.01 13.60 -12.96
N ASN A 312 -7.21 13.74 -14.27
CA ASN A 312 -8.18 12.92 -14.98
C ASN A 312 -7.66 11.48 -15.21
N GLY A 313 -8.53 10.61 -15.72
CA GLY A 313 -8.17 9.20 -15.96
C GLY A 313 -7.06 9.02 -16.99
N GLU A 314 -7.02 9.84 -18.04
CA GLU A 314 -6.01 9.76 -19.10
C GLU A 314 -4.62 10.14 -18.58
N GLU A 315 -4.52 11.24 -17.84
CA GLU A 315 -3.29 11.67 -17.16
C GLU A 315 -2.76 10.58 -16.23
N LEU A 316 -3.66 9.93 -15.48
CA LEU A 316 -3.30 8.82 -14.60
C LEU A 316 -2.74 7.62 -15.39
N GLN A 317 -3.39 7.25 -16.49
CA GLN A 317 -2.89 6.16 -17.34
C GLN A 317 -1.52 6.49 -17.94
N ASN A 318 -1.30 7.75 -18.35
CA ASN A 318 0.00 8.22 -18.84
C ASN A 318 1.08 8.12 -17.76
N ILE A 319 0.79 8.53 -16.51
CA ILE A 319 1.71 8.35 -15.38
C ILE A 319 2.09 6.87 -15.22
N PHE A 320 1.12 5.96 -15.25
CA PHE A 320 1.37 4.53 -15.10
C PHE A 320 2.04 3.88 -16.31
N LYS A 321 1.83 4.42 -17.52
CA LYS A 321 2.53 3.99 -18.73
C LYS A 321 4.00 4.37 -18.66
N ASN A 322 4.30 5.64 -18.37
CA ASN A 322 5.67 6.13 -18.23
C ASN A 322 6.42 5.40 -17.12
N GLU A 323 5.75 5.12 -15.99
CA GLU A 323 6.35 4.37 -14.90
C GLU A 323 6.64 2.91 -15.27
N ARG A 324 5.76 2.28 -16.06
CA ARG A 324 6.00 0.93 -16.62
C ARG A 324 7.21 0.92 -17.53
N GLU A 325 7.32 1.90 -18.43
CA GLU A 325 8.44 2.05 -19.37
C GLU A 325 9.76 2.25 -18.63
N ARG A 326 9.79 3.16 -17.65
CA ARG A 326 10.96 3.43 -16.80
C ARG A 326 11.44 2.17 -16.08
N ILE A 327 10.52 1.37 -15.55
CA ILE A 327 10.87 0.15 -14.80
C ILE A 327 11.31 -0.99 -15.74
N SER A 328 10.86 -1.05 -17.00
CA SER A 328 11.34 -2.05 -17.98
C SER A 328 12.84 -2.01 -18.15
N GLY A 329 13.40 -0.81 -18.27
CA GLY A 329 14.82 -0.63 -18.50
C GLY A 329 15.69 -1.02 -17.30
N MET A 330 15.10 -1.32 -16.14
CA MET A 330 15.85 -1.61 -14.93
C MET A 330 16.33 -3.06 -14.88
N THR A 331 17.55 -3.27 -14.38
CA THR A 331 18.16 -4.60 -14.20
C THR A 331 17.28 -5.57 -13.40
N VAL A 332 16.50 -5.08 -12.43
CA VAL A 332 15.58 -5.92 -11.64
C VAL A 332 14.47 -6.48 -12.54
N SER A 333 13.94 -5.67 -13.45
CA SER A 333 12.94 -6.12 -14.43
C SER A 333 13.53 -7.17 -15.37
N ASN A 334 14.70 -6.91 -15.94
CA ASN A 334 15.39 -7.88 -16.81
C ASN A 334 15.66 -9.20 -16.07
N LYS A 335 16.02 -9.17 -14.78
CA LYS A 335 16.20 -10.39 -13.97
C LYS A 335 14.89 -11.15 -13.75
N ILE A 336 13.79 -10.44 -13.50
CA ILE A 336 12.45 -11.02 -13.37
C ILE A 336 12.06 -11.70 -14.68
N GLU A 337 12.20 -11.01 -15.80
CA GLU A 337 11.88 -11.50 -17.14
C GLU A 337 12.72 -12.72 -17.53
N ASN A 338 14.03 -12.66 -17.32
CA ASN A 338 14.92 -13.82 -17.53
C ASN A 338 14.56 -15.04 -16.64
N SER A 339 13.94 -14.81 -15.47
CA SER A 339 13.56 -15.87 -14.53
C SER A 339 12.15 -16.44 -14.74
N LEU A 340 11.20 -15.61 -15.19
CA LEU A 340 9.76 -15.88 -15.21
C LEU A 340 9.11 -15.74 -16.61
N GLY A 341 9.82 -15.24 -17.62
CA GLY A 341 9.25 -14.83 -18.92
C GLY A 341 8.65 -13.41 -18.88
N GLU A 342 8.38 -12.84 -20.06
CA GLU A 342 7.80 -11.48 -20.20
C GLU A 342 6.41 -11.32 -19.55
N ASP A 343 5.62 -12.40 -19.50
CA ASP A 343 4.23 -12.40 -19.02
C ASP A 343 4.04 -13.16 -17.68
N GLY A 344 5.14 -13.63 -17.08
CA GLY A 344 5.10 -14.40 -15.83
C GLY A 344 4.58 -15.84 -15.97
N THR A 345 4.32 -16.34 -17.18
CA THR A 345 3.76 -17.68 -17.41
C THR A 345 4.78 -18.75 -17.85
N ALA A 346 6.05 -18.39 -17.99
CA ALA A 346 6.99 -19.06 -18.88
C ALA A 346 6.86 -20.59 -19.04
N SER A 347 6.22 -20.97 -20.14
CA SER A 347 6.57 -22.09 -21.01
C SER A 347 7.80 -21.79 -21.90
N SER A 348 8.50 -20.66 -21.68
CA SER A 348 9.63 -20.21 -22.51
C SER A 348 10.78 -21.21 -22.57
N LYS A 349 11.16 -21.59 -23.80
CA LYS A 349 12.33 -22.41 -24.16
C LYS A 349 13.67 -21.82 -23.68
N HIS A 350 13.70 -20.58 -23.19
CA HIS A 350 14.92 -19.86 -22.78
C HIS A 350 15.11 -19.73 -21.26
N ARG A 351 14.25 -20.33 -20.42
CA ARG A 351 14.40 -20.28 -18.96
C ARG A 351 15.66 -21.02 -18.51
N LYS A 352 16.70 -20.30 -18.05
CA LYS A 352 17.83 -20.91 -17.29
C LYS A 352 17.34 -21.35 -15.91
N ARG A 353 16.70 -22.52 -15.83
CA ARG A 353 16.14 -23.08 -14.58
C ARG A 353 17.26 -23.38 -13.58
N THR A 354 17.25 -22.69 -12.45
CA THR A 354 18.14 -23.03 -11.33
C THR A 354 17.67 -24.30 -10.62
N ALA A 355 18.56 -24.97 -9.87
CA ALA A 355 18.18 -26.13 -9.05
C ALA A 355 17.06 -25.80 -8.04
N LYS A 356 17.01 -24.55 -7.59
CA LYS A 356 15.98 -24.04 -6.67
C LYS A 356 14.62 -23.90 -7.35
N ASP A 357 14.59 -23.44 -8.60
CA ASP A 357 13.35 -23.34 -9.39
C ASP A 357 12.74 -24.72 -9.61
N ARG A 358 13.57 -25.71 -9.97
CA ARG A 358 13.12 -27.10 -10.14
C ARG A 358 12.53 -27.67 -8.85
N LYS A 359 13.14 -27.39 -7.69
CA LYS A 359 12.63 -27.81 -6.37
C LYS A 359 11.26 -27.18 -6.05
N TYR A 360 11.07 -25.90 -6.37
CA TYR A 360 9.76 -25.25 -6.20
C TYR A 360 8.71 -25.84 -7.14
N ASP A 361 9.05 -26.06 -8.41
CA ASP A 361 8.13 -26.64 -9.39
C ASP A 361 7.69 -28.06 -8.98
N LEU A 362 8.61 -28.90 -8.48
CA LEU A 362 8.33 -30.23 -7.92
C LEU A 362 7.42 -30.17 -6.68
N GLN A 363 7.69 -29.26 -5.75
CA GLN A 363 6.82 -29.04 -4.60
C GLN A 363 5.42 -28.58 -5.02
N ASN A 364 5.32 -27.76 -6.06
CA ASN A 364 4.05 -27.23 -6.56
C ASN A 364 3.25 -28.24 -7.40
N GLN A 365 3.91 -29.17 -8.11
CA GLN A 365 3.25 -30.26 -8.84
C GLN A 365 2.52 -31.22 -7.90
N LEU A 366 3.08 -31.48 -6.71
CA LEU A 366 2.44 -32.30 -5.68
C LEU A 366 1.14 -31.71 -5.11
N PHE A 367 0.86 -30.41 -5.34
CA PHE A 367 -0.39 -29.76 -4.95
C PHE A 367 -1.42 -29.63 -6.09
N LYS A 368 -1.10 -30.17 -7.29
CA LYS A 368 -1.98 -30.18 -8.47
C LYS A 368 -2.54 -31.56 -8.82
N LEU A 369 -2.03 -32.62 -8.21
CA LEU A 369 -2.66 -33.95 -8.13
C LEU A 369 -3.54 -33.98 -6.88
#